data_AF-A0A6P0U1E5-F1
#
_entry.id   AF-A0A6P0U1E5-F1
#
_cell.length_a   1.000
_cell.length_b   1.000
_cell.length_c   1.000
_cell.angle_alpha   90.00
_cell.angle_beta   90.00
_cell.angle_gamma   90.00
#
_symmetry.space_group_name_H-M   'P 1'
#
loop_
_entity.id
_entity.type
_entity.pdbx_description
1 polymer ?
#
loop_
_entity_poly.entity_id
_entity_poly.type
_entity_poly.pdbx_seq_one_letter_code
_entity_poly.pdbx_strand_id
1 'polypeptide(L)'
;MNRVAQTTLLSSYKSQLEYIQQSPKFTKLDGQIEANNFPGYSVITPPGEEDSQNDKYYQHLQQCQQLLVELLGTNLMIPLPSNSFHLTLADLIWESAFIDASQTNPQFEEKLRSCIAESFQELSIAKNGHQVRWQILGIMVMTRAIGVCLVPKDESSYNQILQLRRS
;
A
#
# COMPACT_ATOMS: atom_id res chain seq x y z
N MET A 1 -17.27 -16.15 1.12
CA MET A 1 -17.28 -15.11 0.07
C MET A 1 -16.33 -14.00 0.49
N ASN A 2 -15.34 -13.65 -0.34
CA ASN A 2 -14.30 -12.70 0.02
C ASN A 2 -14.88 -11.26 0.03
N ARG A 3 -14.95 -10.62 1.21
CA ARG A 3 -15.50 -9.25 1.36
C ARG A 3 -14.78 -8.23 0.48
N VAL A 4 -13.49 -8.46 0.18
CA VAL A 4 -12.70 -7.57 -0.66
C VAL A 4 -13.11 -7.68 -2.13
N ALA A 5 -13.58 -8.84 -2.59
CA ALA A 5 -14.08 -8.99 -3.97
C ALA A 5 -15.33 -8.13 -4.25
N GLN A 6 -16.09 -7.74 -3.22
CA GLN A 6 -17.24 -6.84 -3.40
C GLN A 6 -16.80 -5.41 -3.76
N THR A 7 -15.60 -4.97 -3.33
CA THR A 7 -15.12 -3.61 -3.58
C THR A 7 -14.73 -3.37 -5.05
N THR A 8 -14.62 -4.45 -5.83
CA THR A 8 -14.33 -4.39 -7.27
C THR A 8 -15.58 -4.39 -8.14
N LEU A 9 -16.78 -4.33 -7.53
CA LEU A 9 -18.05 -4.26 -8.26
C LEU A 9 -18.41 -2.82 -8.63
N LEU A 10 -19.10 -2.65 -9.75
CA LEU A 10 -19.54 -1.33 -10.24
C LEU A 10 -20.40 -0.57 -9.22
N SER A 11 -21.28 -1.26 -8.49
CA SER A 11 -22.09 -0.66 -7.44
C SER A 11 -21.24 -0.06 -6.33
N SER A 12 -20.17 -0.76 -5.93
CA SER A 12 -19.22 -0.26 -4.94
C SER A 12 -18.44 0.93 -5.47
N TYR A 13 -18.01 0.94 -6.73
CA TYR A 13 -17.36 2.11 -7.32
C TYR A 13 -18.25 3.35 -7.29
N LYS A 14 -19.52 3.23 -7.70
CA LYS A 14 -20.46 4.35 -7.69
C LYS A 14 -20.61 4.97 -6.29
N SER A 15 -20.76 4.13 -5.26
CA SER A 15 -20.84 4.62 -3.89
C SER A 15 -19.52 5.24 -3.41
N GLN A 16 -18.36 4.68 -3.76
CA GLN A 16 -17.06 5.21 -3.31
C GLN A 16 -16.72 6.56 -3.96
N LEU A 17 -17.14 6.78 -5.21
CA LEU A 17 -16.92 8.04 -5.93
C LEU A 17 -17.51 9.25 -5.20
N GLU A 18 -18.63 9.07 -4.48
CA GLU A 18 -19.28 10.15 -3.71
C GLU A 18 -18.46 10.60 -2.49
N TYR A 19 -17.51 9.79 -2.03
CA TYR A 19 -16.72 10.03 -0.81
C TYR A 19 -15.24 10.28 -1.10
N ILE A 20 -14.86 10.55 -2.34
CA ILE A 20 -13.47 10.86 -2.66
C ILE A 20 -13.05 12.16 -1.97
N GLN A 21 -11.85 12.12 -1.38
CA GLN A 21 -11.20 13.23 -0.69
C GLN A 21 -9.80 13.42 -1.26
N GLN A 22 -9.33 14.67 -1.20
CA GLN A 22 -7.93 14.97 -1.48
C GLN A 22 -7.02 14.24 -0.50
N SER A 23 -5.93 13.68 -1.02
CA SER A 23 -4.90 13.06 -0.19
C SER A 23 -4.05 14.13 0.50
N PRO A 24 -3.79 14.04 1.82
CA PRO A 24 -2.93 14.98 2.54
C PRO A 24 -1.46 14.85 2.12
N LYS A 25 -1.09 13.76 1.43
CA LYS A 25 0.26 13.55 0.88
C LYS A 25 0.57 14.47 -0.30
N PHE A 26 -0.43 15.17 -0.85
CA PHE A 26 -0.24 16.02 -2.02
C PHE A 26 -0.95 17.37 -1.86
N THR A 27 -0.27 18.42 -2.26
CA THR A 27 -0.80 19.78 -2.36
C THR A 27 -0.87 20.18 -3.83
N LYS A 28 -1.82 21.06 -4.16
CA LYS A 28 -1.92 21.70 -5.47
C LYS A 28 -1.61 23.19 -5.33
N LEU A 29 -0.47 23.63 -5.87
CA LEU A 29 -0.02 25.03 -5.89
C LEU A 29 0.04 25.49 -7.35
N ASP A 30 -0.71 26.53 -7.71
CA ASP A 30 -0.75 27.10 -9.07
C ASP A 30 -0.97 26.08 -10.20
N GLY A 31 -1.75 25.03 -9.92
CA GLY A 31 -2.03 23.95 -10.87
C GLY A 31 -0.97 22.84 -10.92
N GLN A 32 0.18 23.03 -10.28
CA GLN A 32 1.22 22.01 -10.06
C GLN A 32 0.86 21.14 -8.85
N ILE A 33 1.18 19.86 -8.92
CA ILE A 33 1.01 18.91 -7.83
C ILE A 33 2.36 18.68 -7.16
N GLU A 34 2.42 18.87 -5.86
CA GLU A 34 3.63 18.65 -5.05
C GLU A 34 3.37 17.62 -3.96
N ALA A 35 4.35 16.76 -3.71
CA ALA A 35 4.32 15.82 -2.60
C ALA A 35 4.64 16.57 -1.29
N ASN A 36 3.74 16.47 -0.31
CA ASN A 36 3.96 17.02 1.02
C ASN A 36 4.88 16.10 1.83
N ASN A 37 5.62 16.67 2.77
CA ASN A 37 6.26 15.87 3.80
C ASN A 37 5.18 15.15 4.63
N PHE A 38 5.19 13.83 4.60
CA PHE A 38 4.21 12.99 5.28
C PHE A 38 4.95 11.85 6.00
N PRO A 39 5.58 12.15 7.14
CA PRO A 39 6.49 11.22 7.81
C PRO A 39 5.72 10.08 8.47
N GLY A 40 6.35 8.92 8.62
CA GLY A 40 5.72 7.74 9.21
C GLY A 40 6.44 6.45 8.88
N TYR A 41 5.87 5.35 9.33
CA TYR A 41 6.34 4.00 9.10
C TYR A 41 5.20 3.10 8.64
N SER A 42 5.48 2.34 7.60
CA SER A 42 4.68 1.21 7.13
C SER A 42 5.60 0.05 6.80
N VAL A 43 5.11 -1.18 6.94
CA VAL A 43 5.76 -2.38 6.43
C VAL A 43 5.26 -2.60 5.00
N ILE A 44 6.18 -2.61 4.04
CA ILE A 44 5.88 -2.74 2.62
C ILE A 44 6.64 -3.93 2.03
N THR A 45 6.14 -4.48 0.92
CA THR A 45 6.99 -5.31 0.05
C THR A 45 8.11 -4.46 -0.54
N PRO A 46 9.24 -5.06 -0.95
CA PRO A 46 10.24 -4.31 -1.70
C PRO A 46 9.58 -3.57 -2.87
N PRO A 47 9.89 -2.28 -3.05
CA PRO A 47 9.34 -1.50 -4.14
C PRO A 47 9.86 -2.01 -5.49
N GLY A 48 9.20 -1.62 -6.59
CA GLY A 48 9.40 -2.21 -7.93
C GLY A 48 10.84 -2.53 -8.33
N GLU A 49 11.77 -1.57 -8.24
CA GLU A 49 13.18 -1.78 -8.64
C GLU A 49 13.94 -2.77 -7.74
N GLU A 50 13.47 -2.97 -6.51
CA GLU A 50 14.02 -3.91 -5.54
C GLU A 50 13.38 -5.31 -5.64
N ASP A 51 12.31 -5.47 -6.44
CA ASP A 51 11.56 -6.72 -6.62
C ASP A 51 11.54 -7.18 -8.09
N SER A 52 12.74 -7.50 -8.59
CA SER A 52 12.95 -8.02 -9.96
C SER A 52 12.13 -9.27 -10.31
N GLN A 53 11.67 -10.04 -9.31
CA GLN A 53 10.84 -11.23 -9.55
C GLN A 53 9.43 -10.87 -10.05
N ASN A 54 8.97 -9.66 -9.76
CA ASN A 54 7.64 -9.16 -10.13
C ASN A 54 7.70 -8.02 -11.18
N ASP A 55 8.82 -7.82 -11.88
CA ASP A 55 8.99 -6.76 -12.90
C ASP A 55 7.84 -6.66 -13.89
N LYS A 56 7.40 -7.79 -14.45
CA LYS A 56 6.27 -7.82 -15.41
C LYS A 56 4.97 -7.30 -14.80
N TYR A 57 4.74 -7.58 -13.52
CA TYR A 57 3.57 -7.07 -12.81
C TYR A 57 3.67 -5.55 -12.66
N TYR A 58 4.83 -5.02 -12.26
CA TYR A 58 5.02 -3.57 -12.14
C TYR A 58 4.92 -2.84 -13.48
N GLN A 59 5.38 -3.45 -14.58
CA GLN A 59 5.18 -2.93 -15.94
C GLN A 59 3.69 -2.84 -16.30
N HIS A 60 2.91 -3.89 -16.03
CA HIS A 60 1.46 -3.85 -16.25
C HIS A 60 0.77 -2.80 -15.36
N LEU A 61 1.22 -2.64 -14.11
CA LEU A 61 0.69 -1.62 -13.21
C LEU A 61 0.98 -0.21 -13.74
N GLN A 62 2.18 0.02 -14.28
CA GLN A 62 2.54 1.28 -14.92
C GLN A 62 1.67 1.58 -16.15
N GLN A 63 1.45 0.58 -17.01
CA GLN A 63 0.55 0.71 -18.16
C GLN A 63 -0.90 1.00 -17.72
N CYS A 64 -1.38 0.32 -16.69
CA CYS A 64 -2.70 0.58 -16.12
C CYS A 64 -2.81 2.01 -15.58
N GLN A 65 -1.77 2.51 -14.90
CA GLN A 65 -1.73 3.90 -14.43
C GLN A 65 -1.78 4.89 -15.59
N GLN A 66 -1.07 4.64 -16.69
CA GLN A 66 -1.11 5.49 -17.88
C GLN A 66 -2.52 5.59 -18.46
N LEU A 67 -3.21 4.45 -18.63
CA LEU A 67 -4.60 4.42 -19.12
C LEU A 67 -5.56 5.16 -18.18
N LEU A 68 -5.37 5.05 -16.86
CA LEU A 68 -6.20 5.78 -15.89
C LEU A 68 -5.94 7.29 -15.95
N VAL A 69 -4.70 7.72 -16.14
CA VAL A 69 -4.36 9.14 -16.31
C VAL A 69 -4.95 9.70 -17.60
N GLU A 70 -4.93 8.95 -18.71
CA GLU A 70 -5.58 9.34 -19.97
C GLU A 70 -7.10 9.50 -19.80
N LEU A 71 -7.74 8.60 -19.04
CA LEU A 71 -9.19 8.62 -18.82
C LEU A 71 -9.64 9.71 -17.85
N LEU A 72 -8.91 9.90 -16.74
CA LEU A 72 -9.33 10.76 -15.62
C LEU A 72 -8.69 12.16 -15.67
N GLY A 73 -7.58 12.29 -16.39
CA GLY A 73 -6.71 13.46 -16.36
C GLY A 73 -5.95 13.59 -15.03
N THR A 74 -4.93 14.43 -15.06
CA THR A 74 -4.06 14.70 -13.89
C THR A 74 -4.74 15.55 -12.81
N ASN A 75 -5.95 16.05 -13.07
CA ASN A 75 -6.74 16.78 -12.07
C ASN A 75 -7.48 15.87 -11.10
N LEU A 76 -7.83 14.66 -11.53
CA LEU A 76 -8.58 13.69 -10.72
C LEU A 76 -7.71 12.55 -10.20
N MET A 77 -6.55 12.33 -10.82
CA MET A 77 -5.60 11.31 -10.41
C MET A 77 -4.17 11.86 -10.41
N ILE A 78 -3.46 11.60 -9.31
CA ILE A 78 -2.03 11.88 -9.20
C ILE A 78 -1.30 10.56 -9.47
N PRO A 79 -0.56 10.40 -10.59
CA PRO A 79 0.21 9.19 -10.84
C PRO A 79 1.37 9.09 -9.85
N LEU A 80 1.68 7.88 -9.41
CA LEU A 80 2.83 7.61 -8.56
C LEU A 80 4.05 7.21 -9.41
N PRO A 81 5.28 7.52 -8.94
CA PRO A 81 6.49 6.98 -9.54
C PRO A 81 6.46 5.45 -9.57
N SER A 82 6.83 4.82 -10.69
CA SER A 82 6.82 3.36 -10.82
C SER A 82 7.76 2.66 -9.84
N ASN A 83 8.89 3.30 -9.50
CA ASN A 83 9.82 2.83 -8.49
C ASN A 83 9.27 2.90 -7.06
N SER A 84 8.08 3.48 -6.85
CA SER A 84 7.40 3.51 -5.56
C SER A 84 6.30 2.44 -5.44
N PHE A 85 6.03 1.66 -6.49
CA PHE A 85 4.98 0.64 -6.42
C PHE A 85 5.33 -0.47 -5.44
N HIS A 86 4.45 -0.69 -4.48
CA HIS A 86 4.58 -1.72 -3.45
C HIS A 86 3.20 -2.19 -2.97
N LEU A 87 3.19 -3.28 -2.22
CA LEU A 87 2.06 -3.66 -1.39
C LEU A 87 2.35 -3.31 0.07
N THR A 88 1.47 -2.54 0.69
CA THR A 88 1.51 -2.30 2.13
C THR A 88 1.02 -3.53 2.88
N LEU A 89 1.92 -4.12 3.67
CA LEU A 89 1.62 -5.26 4.55
C LEU A 89 1.01 -4.76 5.87
N ALA A 90 1.51 -3.66 6.43
CA ALA A 90 0.94 -3.02 7.61
C ALA A 90 1.20 -1.51 7.60
N ASP A 91 0.17 -0.72 7.85
CA ASP A 91 0.32 0.70 8.19
C ASP A 91 0.52 0.82 9.70
N LEU A 92 1.61 1.44 10.15
CA LEU A 92 1.98 1.47 11.57
C LEU A 92 1.64 2.82 12.20
N ILE A 93 2.31 3.87 11.76
CA ILE A 93 2.18 5.21 12.31
C ILE A 93 2.51 6.26 11.25
N TRP A 94 1.84 7.40 11.30
CA TRP A 94 1.88 8.42 10.25
C TRP A 94 1.62 9.81 10.81
N GLU A 95 2.20 10.79 10.14
CA GLU A 95 2.01 12.23 10.30
C GLU A 95 2.07 12.67 11.77
N SER A 96 1.04 13.35 12.28
CA SER A 96 0.97 13.92 13.63
C SER A 96 1.27 12.89 14.70
N ALA A 97 0.68 11.70 14.60
CA ALA A 97 0.96 10.62 15.56
C ALA A 97 2.45 10.24 15.55
N PHE A 98 3.09 10.20 14.38
CA PHE A 98 4.52 9.92 14.26
C PHE A 98 5.38 11.06 14.84
N ILE A 99 5.04 12.30 14.52
CA ILE A 99 5.73 13.50 15.00
C ILE A 99 5.65 13.56 16.53
N ASP A 100 4.46 13.40 17.10
CA ASP A 100 4.22 13.44 18.53
C ASP A 100 5.00 12.34 19.27
N ALA A 101 4.97 11.11 18.73
CA ALA A 101 5.70 9.98 19.29
C ALA A 101 7.22 10.21 19.28
N SER A 102 7.75 10.73 18.17
CA SER A 102 9.17 11.01 17.99
C SER A 102 9.66 12.17 18.87
N GLN A 103 8.82 13.18 19.08
CA GLN A 103 9.13 14.31 19.97
C GLN A 103 9.07 13.92 21.45
N THR A 104 8.11 13.06 21.83
CA THR A 104 7.91 12.65 23.22
C THR A 104 8.90 11.57 23.66
N ASN A 105 9.38 10.74 22.72
CA ASN A 105 10.34 9.68 23.00
C ASN A 105 11.44 9.65 21.93
N PRO A 106 12.65 10.18 22.23
CA PRO A 106 13.77 10.21 21.28
C PRO A 106 14.22 8.84 20.75
N GLN A 107 13.90 7.74 21.44
CA GLN A 107 14.21 6.38 21.01
C GLN A 107 13.04 5.69 20.29
N PHE A 108 11.98 6.43 19.95
CA PHE A 108 10.76 5.87 19.37
C PHE A 108 11.04 5.08 18.09
N GLU A 109 11.75 5.68 17.12
CA GLU A 109 12.04 5.04 15.84
C GLU A 109 12.98 3.84 15.97
N GLU A 110 13.93 3.87 16.90
CA GLU A 110 14.80 2.73 17.18
C GLU A 110 13.98 1.55 17.72
N LYS A 111 13.14 1.79 18.73
CA LYS A 111 12.26 0.77 19.31
C LYS A 111 11.29 0.22 18.28
N LEU A 112 10.69 1.08 17.45
CA LEU A 112 9.79 0.66 16.39
C LEU A 112 10.48 -0.28 15.40
N ARG A 113 11.69 0.08 14.94
CA ARG A 113 12.47 -0.77 14.02
C ARG A 113 12.87 -2.09 14.67
N SER A 114 13.23 -2.10 15.95
CA SER A 114 13.52 -3.33 16.70
C SER A 114 12.29 -4.24 16.77
N CYS A 115 11.11 -3.71 17.11
CA CYS A 115 9.88 -4.49 17.12
C CYS A 115 9.54 -5.07 15.74
N ILE A 116 9.67 -4.27 14.67
CA ILE A 116 9.49 -4.78 13.30
C ILE A 116 10.47 -5.93 13.02
N ALA A 117 11.76 -5.77 13.37
CA ALA A 117 12.76 -6.80 13.15
C ALA A 117 12.43 -8.10 13.92
N GLU A 118 11.96 -8.00 15.16
CA GLU A 118 11.50 -9.12 15.97
C GLU A 118 10.31 -9.85 15.31
N SER A 119 9.28 -9.14 14.84
CA SER A 119 8.15 -9.73 14.11
C SER A 119 8.58 -10.51 12.87
N PHE A 120 9.59 -10.02 12.14
CA PHE A 120 10.14 -10.73 10.97
C PHE A 120 11.02 -11.93 11.33
N GLN A 121 11.72 -11.91 12.48
CA GLN A 121 12.49 -13.06 12.95
C GLN A 121 11.56 -14.26 13.23
N GLU A 122 10.42 -14.02 13.87
CA GLU A 122 9.43 -15.08 14.16
C GLU A 122 8.92 -15.76 12.88
N LEU A 123 8.73 -14.99 11.80
CA LEU A 123 8.32 -15.51 10.50
C LEU A 123 9.43 -16.33 9.81
N SER A 124 10.69 -15.91 9.94
CA SER A 124 11.83 -16.62 9.33
C SER A 124 12.03 -18.03 9.90
N ILE A 125 11.57 -18.28 11.13
CA ILE A 125 11.66 -19.57 11.82
C ILE A 125 10.60 -20.58 11.31
N ALA A 126 9.56 -20.12 10.60
CA ALA A 126 8.58 -20.97 9.94
C ALA A 126 9.21 -21.67 8.70
N LYS A 127 9.89 -22.80 8.97
CA LYS A 127 10.73 -23.65 8.09
C LYS A 127 10.21 -24.05 6.70
N ASN A 128 9.03 -23.62 6.27
CA ASN A 128 8.52 -23.99 4.97
C ASN A 128 8.73 -22.82 4.02
N GLY A 129 9.63 -22.98 3.05
CA GLY A 129 9.96 -22.02 1.97
C GLY A 129 8.78 -21.70 1.02
N HIS A 130 7.58 -21.54 1.57
CA HIS A 130 6.41 -21.06 0.88
C HIS A 130 6.48 -19.53 0.80
N GLN A 131 6.70 -19.05 -0.41
CA GLN A 131 6.52 -17.64 -0.75
C GLN A 131 5.06 -17.25 -0.59
N VAL A 132 4.78 -16.11 0.04
CA VAL A 132 3.45 -15.51 0.05
C VAL A 132 3.09 -15.16 -1.39
N ARG A 133 1.97 -15.70 -1.88
CA ARG A 133 1.48 -15.40 -3.23
C ARG A 133 0.18 -14.63 -3.16
N TRP A 134 0.06 -13.66 -4.05
CA TRP A 134 -1.11 -12.81 -4.19
C TRP A 134 -1.84 -13.11 -5.49
N GLN A 135 -3.15 -12.94 -5.45
CA GLN A 135 -4.03 -12.95 -6.62
C GLN A 135 -4.63 -11.56 -6.78
N ILE A 136 -4.56 -11.04 -8.00
CA ILE A 136 -5.22 -9.80 -8.41
C ILE A 136 -6.70 -10.09 -8.63
N LEU A 137 -7.58 -9.33 -7.97
CA LEU A 137 -9.02 -9.39 -8.20
C LEU A 137 -9.53 -8.26 -9.10
N GLY A 138 -8.82 -7.14 -9.14
CA GLY A 138 -9.21 -5.98 -9.94
C GLY A 138 -8.70 -4.68 -9.35
N ILE A 139 -9.34 -3.58 -9.71
CA ILE A 139 -9.06 -2.24 -9.19
C ILE A 139 -10.03 -1.93 -8.05
N MET A 140 -9.59 -1.18 -7.05
CA MET A 140 -10.44 -0.65 -6.00
C MET A 140 -10.31 0.88 -5.93
N VAL A 141 -11.45 1.54 -5.75
CA VAL A 141 -11.52 2.97 -5.45
C VAL A 141 -11.62 3.12 -3.94
N MET A 142 -10.67 3.85 -3.36
CA MET A 142 -10.64 4.21 -1.95
C MET A 142 -10.93 5.70 -1.81
N THR A 143 -11.25 6.14 -0.60
CA THR A 143 -11.52 7.55 -0.26
C THR A 143 -10.44 8.50 -0.79
N ARG A 144 -9.16 8.12 -0.80
CA ARG A 144 -8.04 9.01 -1.18
C ARG A 144 -7.09 8.41 -2.23
N ALA A 145 -7.43 7.27 -2.82
CA ALA A 145 -6.53 6.52 -3.69
C ALA A 145 -7.28 5.57 -4.63
N ILE A 146 -6.59 5.17 -5.69
CA ILE A 146 -6.96 4.03 -6.53
C ILE A 146 -5.88 2.97 -6.28
N GLY A 147 -6.29 1.73 -6.01
CA GLY A 147 -5.38 0.63 -5.73
C GLY A 147 -5.71 -0.63 -6.52
N VAL A 148 -4.76 -1.56 -6.54
CA VAL A 148 -5.00 -2.93 -7.01
C VAL A 148 -5.50 -3.75 -5.83
N CYS A 149 -6.65 -4.40 -6.02
CA CYS A 149 -7.21 -5.32 -5.05
C CYS A 149 -6.46 -6.66 -5.11
N LEU A 150 -5.67 -6.95 -4.07
CA LEU A 150 -4.93 -8.18 -3.91
C LEU A 150 -5.52 -9.03 -2.79
N VAL A 151 -5.56 -10.34 -3.00
CA VAL A 151 -5.93 -11.32 -1.97
C VAL A 151 -4.91 -12.44 -1.90
N PRO A 152 -4.66 -13.05 -0.74
CA PRO A 152 -3.80 -14.22 -0.67
C PRO A 152 -4.32 -15.33 -1.58
N LYS A 153 -3.42 -15.92 -2.38
CA LYS A 153 -3.77 -16.92 -3.39
C LYS A 153 -4.25 -18.25 -2.78
N ASP A 154 -3.73 -18.58 -1.60
CA ASP A 154 -4.00 -19.81 -0.89
C ASP A 154 -4.01 -19.59 0.64
N GLU A 155 -4.48 -20.59 1.38
CA GLU A 155 -4.60 -20.54 2.83
C GLU A 155 -3.24 -20.38 3.53
N SER A 156 -2.19 -20.96 2.96
CA SER A 156 -0.82 -20.79 3.45
C SER A 156 -0.40 -19.31 3.39
N SER A 157 -0.58 -18.67 2.24
CA SER A 157 -0.29 -17.24 2.05
C SER A 157 -1.14 -16.37 2.98
N TYR A 158 -2.41 -16.72 3.19
CA TYR A 158 -3.30 -16.02 4.11
C TYR A 158 -2.79 -16.11 5.56
N ASN A 159 -2.47 -17.32 6.03
CA ASN A 159 -2.03 -17.54 7.41
C ASN A 159 -0.69 -16.87 7.71
N GLN A 160 0.27 -16.90 6.78
CA GLN A 160 1.55 -16.20 6.95
C GLN A 160 1.37 -14.69 7.10
N ILE A 161 0.55 -14.06 6.25
CA ILE A 161 0.26 -12.63 6.36
C ILE A 161 -0.54 -12.30 7.61
N LEU A 162 -1.45 -13.18 8.02
CA LEU A 162 -2.21 -13.00 9.26
C LEU A 162 -1.30 -13.04 10.49
N GLN A 163 -0.30 -13.93 10.50
CA GLN A 163 0.71 -13.99 11.56
C GLN A 163 1.56 -12.72 11.58
N LEU A 164 2.12 -12.30 10.43
CA LEU A 164 2.89 -11.06 10.31
C LEU A 164 2.13 -9.82 10.83
N ARG A 165 0.82 -9.75 10.58
CA ARG A 165 0.00 -8.61 11.00
C ARG A 165 -0.39 -8.63 12.48
N ARG A 166 -0.17 -9.74 13.19
CA ARG A 166 -0.56 -9.93 14.60
C ARG A 166 0.62 -9.94 15.57
N SER A 167 1.84 -10.13 15.07
CA SER A 167 3.12 -10.03 15.78
C SER A 167 3.55 -8.58 15.94
#